data_AF-A0A1I6A6M4-F1
#
_entry.id   AF-A0A1I6A6M4-F1
#
_cell.length_a   1.000
_cell.length_b   1.000
_cell.length_c   1.000
_cell.angle_alpha   90.00
_cell.angle_beta   90.00
_cell.angle_gamma   90.00
#
_symmetry.space_group_name_H-M   'P 1'
#
loop_
_entity.id
_entity.type
_entity.pdbx_description
1 polymer ?
#
loop_
_entity_poly.entity_id
_entity_poly.type
_entity_poly.pdbx_seq_one_letter_code
_entity_poly.pdbx_strand_id
1 'polypeptide(L)'
;MRYAFVAEHRGQFSVRAMCRCLRIQPSGFYAWLKAPPRKRAQEDARQTELLKEAWVESGKVYGHRKLHDDLLEQGEDVCLNRVARLTRLAGITAQIGYKRRPGKYGGKPSVVVDNTLDRQFDVEAPDNVWVTDITLSN
;
A
#
# COMPACT_ATOMS: atom_id res chain seq x y z
N MET A 1 -14.08 10.26 -22.12
CA MET A 1 -14.12 11.74 -22.26
C MET A 1 -14.21 12.11 -23.74
N ARG A 2 -15.22 12.89 -24.18
CA ARG A 2 -15.40 13.23 -25.62
C ARG A 2 -14.31 14.16 -26.17
N TYR A 3 -13.88 15.17 -25.41
CA TYR A 3 -12.83 16.10 -25.87
C TYR A 3 -11.44 15.46 -25.96
N ALA A 4 -11.11 14.54 -25.05
CA ALA A 4 -9.85 13.79 -25.10
C ALA A 4 -9.75 12.94 -26.37
N PHE A 5 -10.82 12.23 -26.73
CA PHE A 5 -10.89 11.46 -27.98
C PHE A 5 -10.67 12.34 -29.22
N VAL A 6 -11.32 13.51 -29.27
CA VAL A 6 -11.13 14.49 -30.35
C VAL A 6 -9.68 14.98 -30.39
N ALA A 7 -9.05 15.20 -29.24
CA ALA A 7 -7.67 15.67 -29.16
C ALA A 7 -6.67 14.63 -29.70
N GLU A 8 -6.87 13.36 -29.35
CA GLU A 8 -6.05 12.24 -29.78
C GLU A 8 -6.14 12.01 -31.30
N HIS A 9 -7.33 12.17 -31.88
CA HIS A 9 -7.58 11.84 -33.29
C HIS A 9 -7.61 13.06 -34.24
N ARG A 10 -7.31 14.27 -33.75
CA ARG A 10 -7.37 15.53 -34.54
C ARG A 10 -6.36 15.60 -35.70
N GLY A 11 -5.32 14.77 -35.67
CA GLY A 11 -4.35 14.66 -36.77
C GLY A 11 -4.83 13.76 -37.92
N GLN A 12 -5.83 12.91 -37.67
CA GLN A 12 -6.35 11.93 -38.63
C GLN A 12 -7.72 12.35 -39.18
N PHE A 13 -8.55 13.00 -38.37
CA PHE A 13 -9.90 13.42 -38.75
C PHE A 13 -10.15 14.89 -38.44
N SER A 14 -11.08 15.51 -39.18
CA SER A 14 -11.43 16.91 -38.93
C SER A 14 -12.13 17.08 -37.57
N VAL A 15 -11.65 18.05 -36.77
CA VAL A 15 -12.23 18.39 -35.46
C VAL A 15 -13.72 18.68 -35.55
N ARG A 16 -14.16 19.42 -36.57
CA ARG A 16 -15.58 19.76 -36.78
C ARG A 16 -16.42 18.52 -37.08
N ALA A 17 -15.94 17.56 -37.87
CA ALA A 17 -16.68 16.33 -38.13
C ALA A 17 -16.80 15.49 -36.86
N MET A 18 -15.71 15.29 -36.12
CA MET A 18 -15.75 14.55 -34.86
C MET A 18 -16.67 15.21 -33.83
N CYS A 19 -16.65 16.54 -33.73
CA CYS A 19 -17.55 17.28 -32.85
C CYS A 19 -19.04 17.07 -33.20
N ARG A 20 -19.38 17.05 -34.50
CA ARG A 20 -20.74 16.70 -34.95
C ARG A 20 -21.11 15.27 -34.59
N CYS A 21 -20.26 14.29 -34.89
CA CYS A 21 -20.51 12.87 -34.60
C CYS A 21 -20.71 12.62 -33.09
N LEU A 22 -19.91 13.30 -32.25
CA LEU A 22 -19.95 13.15 -30.79
C LEU A 22 -21.00 14.06 -30.12
N ARG A 23 -21.75 14.84 -30.90
CA ARG A 23 -22.75 15.82 -30.41
C ARG A 23 -22.16 16.76 -29.35
N ILE A 24 -21.03 17.38 -29.66
CA ILE A 24 -20.34 18.39 -28.83
C ILE A 24 -20.04 19.65 -29.64
N GLN A 25 -19.91 20.79 -28.97
CA GLN A 25 -19.64 22.06 -29.64
C GLN A 25 -18.13 22.26 -29.89
N PRO A 26 -17.71 22.67 -31.10
CA PRO A 26 -16.29 22.91 -31.40
C PRO A 26 -15.65 23.99 -30.52
N SER A 27 -16.39 25.03 -30.16
CA SER A 27 -15.93 26.08 -29.23
C SER A 27 -15.57 25.50 -27.86
N GLY A 28 -16.36 24.55 -27.36
CA GLY A 28 -16.08 23.84 -26.11
C GLY A 28 -14.80 23.00 -26.18
N PHE A 29 -14.51 22.38 -27.33
CA PHE A 29 -13.25 21.66 -27.55
C PHE A 29 -12.04 22.60 -27.50
N TYR A 30 -12.07 23.73 -28.22
CA TYR A 30 -10.95 24.68 -28.21
C TYR A 30 -10.81 25.39 -26.87
N ALA A 31 -11.91 25.65 -26.15
CA ALA A 31 -11.87 26.17 -24.78
C ALA A 31 -11.23 25.16 -23.83
N TRP A 32 -11.60 23.87 -23.93
CA TRP A 32 -10.97 22.78 -23.19
C TRP A 32 -9.48 22.64 -23.52
N LEU A 33 -9.10 22.81 -24.79
CA LEU A 33 -7.70 22.74 -25.23
C LEU A 33 -6.86 23.92 -24.70
N LYS A 34 -7.47 25.10 -24.57
CA LYS A 34 -6.84 26.31 -24.02
C LYS A 34 -6.93 26.39 -22.49
N ALA A 35 -7.71 25.53 -21.84
CA ALA A 35 -7.85 25.58 -20.39
C ALA A 35 -6.52 25.11 -19.76
N PRO A 36 -5.77 25.99 -19.08
CA PRO A 36 -4.61 25.54 -18.33
C PRO A 36 -5.06 24.51 -17.28
N PRO A 37 -4.19 23.56 -16.90
CA PRO A 37 -4.47 22.72 -15.73
C PRO A 37 -4.87 23.64 -14.58
N ARG A 38 -6.08 23.41 -14.05
CA ARG A 38 -6.59 24.21 -12.92
C ARG A 38 -5.51 24.22 -11.83
N LYS A 39 -5.42 25.27 -11.01
CA LYS A 39 -4.46 25.35 -9.89
C LYS A 39 -4.32 24.03 -9.12
N ARG A 40 -5.45 23.33 -8.91
CA ARG A 40 -5.50 22.01 -8.28
C ARG A 40 -4.75 20.89 -9.00
N ALA A 41 -4.77 20.85 -10.33
CA ALA A 41 -4.03 19.88 -11.13
C ALA A 41 -2.53 20.17 -11.16
N GLN A 42 -2.14 21.46 -11.14
CA GLN A 42 -0.74 21.85 -10.98
C GLN A 42 -0.23 21.43 -9.58
N GLU A 43 -1.04 21.68 -8.56
CA GLU A 43 -0.70 21.29 -7.19
C GLU A 43 -0.62 19.78 -7.01
N ASP A 44 -1.60 19.05 -7.53
CA ASP A 44 -1.59 17.59 -7.52
C ASP A 44 -0.33 17.04 -8.24
N ALA A 45 0.14 17.68 -9.32
CA ALA A 45 1.38 17.30 -10.00
C ALA A 45 2.62 17.60 -9.13
N ARG A 46 2.71 18.79 -8.53
CA ARG A 46 3.81 19.17 -7.62
C ARG A 46 3.92 18.22 -6.43
N GLN A 47 2.80 17.95 -5.76
CA GLN A 47 2.75 17.02 -4.63
C GLN A 47 3.06 15.57 -5.06
N THR A 48 2.70 15.19 -6.29
CA THR A 48 3.08 13.87 -6.82
C THR A 48 4.59 13.72 -6.99
N GLU A 49 5.30 14.77 -7.41
CA GLU A 49 6.76 14.72 -7.50
C GLU A 49 7.42 14.62 -6.12
N LEU A 50 6.97 15.40 -5.13
CA LEU A 50 7.44 15.26 -3.74
C LEU A 50 7.22 13.85 -3.19
N LEU A 51 6.05 13.26 -3.47
CA LEU A 51 5.75 11.89 -3.07
C LEU A 51 6.68 10.87 -3.74
N LYS A 52 7.11 11.09 -4.98
CA LYS A 52 8.09 10.22 -5.66
C LYS A 52 9.47 10.36 -5.05
N GLU A 53 9.90 11.58 -4.75
CA GLU A 53 11.19 11.86 -4.12
C GLU A 53 11.28 11.17 -2.76
N ALA A 54 10.31 11.41 -1.86
CA ALA A 54 10.25 10.75 -0.55
C ALA A 54 10.18 9.21 -0.67
N TRP A 55 9.43 8.70 -1.66
CA TRP A 55 9.38 7.26 -1.90
C TRP A 55 10.72 6.68 -2.33
N VAL A 56 11.46 7.35 -3.22
CA VAL A 56 12.79 6.92 -3.65
C VAL A 56 13.80 7.01 -2.49
N GLU A 57 13.76 8.11 -1.73
CA GLU A 57 14.62 8.32 -0.55
C GLU A 57 14.40 7.24 0.52
N SER A 58 13.15 6.82 0.72
CA SER A 58 12.83 5.70 1.62
C SER A 58 13.29 4.31 1.14
N GLY A 59 13.97 4.23 -0.01
CA GLY A 59 14.30 2.96 -0.66
C GLY A 59 13.06 2.20 -1.17
N LYS A 60 11.99 2.93 -1.51
CA LYS A 60 10.69 2.41 -1.96
C LYS A 60 9.92 1.60 -0.92
N VAL A 61 10.35 1.60 0.34
CA VAL A 61 9.70 0.85 1.42
C VAL A 61 8.40 1.51 1.87
N TYR A 62 8.30 2.83 1.72
CA TYR A 62 7.16 3.58 2.25
C TYR A 62 5.90 3.43 1.39
N GLY A 63 4.78 3.30 2.10
CA GLY A 63 3.44 3.42 1.51
C GLY A 63 2.84 4.79 1.80
N HIS A 64 1.66 5.05 1.23
CA HIS A 64 0.98 6.36 1.28
C HIS A 64 0.80 6.98 2.68
N ARG A 65 0.77 6.19 3.76
CA ARG A 65 0.70 6.71 5.13
C ARG A 65 2.00 7.36 5.57
N LYS A 66 3.13 6.66 5.41
CA LYS A 66 4.44 7.21 5.75
C LYS A 66 4.82 8.38 4.85
N LEU A 67 4.51 8.26 3.56
CA LEU A 67 4.72 9.37 2.62
C LEU A 67 3.88 10.61 2.97
N HIS A 68 2.69 10.43 3.54
CA HIS A 68 1.90 11.55 4.04
C HIS A 68 2.59 12.21 5.23
N ASP A 69 3.13 11.43 6.16
CA ASP A 69 3.85 11.95 7.32
C ASP A 69 5.11 12.71 6.89
N ASP A 70 5.89 12.18 5.93
CA ASP A 70 7.05 12.87 5.35
C ASP A 70 6.66 14.23 4.72
N LEU A 71 5.54 14.28 3.99
CA LEU A 71 5.06 15.52 3.40
C LEU A 71 4.63 16.54 4.47
N LEU A 72 3.98 16.09 5.55
CA LEU A 72 3.63 16.98 6.67
C LEU A 72 4.89 17.54 7.34
N GLU A 73 5.93 16.73 7.52
CA GLU A 73 7.22 17.17 8.07
C GLU A 73 7.92 18.19 7.16
N GLN A 74 7.73 18.08 5.84
CA GLN A 74 8.19 19.07 4.85
C GLN A 74 7.32 20.34 4.80
N GLY A 75 6.26 20.42 5.61
CA GLY A 75 5.37 21.59 5.69
C GLY A 75 4.26 21.61 4.63
N GLU A 76 3.98 20.49 3.97
CA GLU A 76 2.92 20.38 2.98
C GLU A 76 1.53 20.31 3.62
N ASP A 77 0.57 21.08 3.10
CA ASP A 77 -0.85 20.92 3.44
C ASP A 77 -1.51 19.91 2.49
N VAL A 78 -1.51 18.64 2.89
CA VAL A 78 -2.08 17.54 2.12
C VAL A 78 -2.84 16.57 3.01
N CYS A 79 -4.07 16.23 2.63
CA CYS A 79 -4.84 15.21 3.35
C CYS A 79 -4.44 13.79 2.93
N LEU A 80 -4.51 12.84 3.86
CA LEU A 80 -4.18 11.43 3.62
C LEU A 80 -4.91 10.82 2.42
N ASN A 81 -6.20 11.13 2.23
CA ASN A 81 -6.99 10.64 1.09
C ASN A 81 -6.46 11.16 -0.25
N ARG A 82 -5.95 12.41 -0.28
CA ARG A 82 -5.31 12.97 -1.46
C ARG A 82 -4.00 12.23 -1.74
N VAL A 83 -3.15 12.02 -0.72
CA VAL A 83 -1.91 11.25 -0.88
C VAL A 83 -2.20 9.87 -1.44
N ALA A 84 -3.13 9.12 -0.84
CA ALA A 84 -3.52 7.79 -1.31
C ALA A 84 -3.98 7.78 -2.78
N ARG A 85 -4.74 8.80 -3.19
CA ARG A 85 -5.17 8.97 -4.60
C ARG A 85 -3.98 9.25 -5.52
N LEU A 86 -3.10 10.17 -5.15
CA LEU A 86 -1.95 10.58 -5.98
C LEU A 86 -0.94 9.44 -6.12
N THR A 87 -0.58 8.77 -5.02
CA THR A 87 0.32 7.60 -5.07
C THR A 87 -0.25 6.49 -5.94
N ARG A 88 -1.57 6.24 -5.88
CA ARG A 88 -2.24 5.25 -6.75
C ARG A 88 -2.15 5.63 -8.23
N LEU A 89 -2.40 6.90 -8.56
CA LEU A 89 -2.31 7.38 -9.94
C LEU A 89 -0.87 7.35 -10.47
N ALA A 90 0.11 7.58 -9.59
CA ALA A 90 1.54 7.57 -9.92
C ALA A 90 2.18 6.16 -9.88
N GLY A 91 1.45 5.11 -9.52
CA GLY A 91 1.99 3.76 -9.39
C GLY A 91 2.94 3.55 -8.20
N ILE A 92 2.92 4.47 -7.23
CA ILE A 92 3.75 4.41 -6.02
C ILE A 92 3.13 3.41 -5.05
N THR A 93 3.89 2.37 -4.70
CA THR A 93 3.48 1.33 -3.75
C THR A 93 4.65 0.93 -2.87
N ALA A 94 4.36 0.54 -1.63
CA ALA A 94 5.38 0.05 -0.71
C ALA A 94 5.97 -1.26 -1.25
N GLN A 95 7.27 -1.27 -1.48
CA GLN A 95 8.02 -2.45 -1.91
C GLN A 95 8.58 -3.13 -0.66
N ILE A 96 7.85 -4.12 -0.16
CA ILE A 96 8.29 -4.91 1.00
C ILE A 96 9.17 -6.07 0.49
N GLY A 97 10.47 -5.99 0.75
CA GLY A 97 11.50 -6.87 0.19
C GLY A 97 11.50 -8.34 0.64
N TYR A 98 10.60 -8.75 1.54
CA TYR A 98 10.51 -10.16 1.94
C TYR A 98 9.06 -10.57 2.11
N LYS A 99 8.66 -11.66 1.43
CA LYS A 99 7.46 -12.41 1.82
C LYS A 99 7.56 -12.68 3.31
N ARG A 100 6.50 -12.37 4.06
CA ARG A 100 6.38 -12.71 5.48
C ARG A 100 6.76 -14.19 5.60
N ARG A 101 7.86 -14.51 6.31
CA ARG A 101 8.22 -15.91 6.55
C ARG A 101 6.99 -16.57 7.18
N PRO A 102 6.53 -17.74 6.69
CA PRO A 102 5.50 -18.49 7.39
C PRO A 102 5.95 -18.61 8.85
N GLY A 103 5.11 -18.15 9.79
CA GLY A 103 5.41 -18.35 11.20
C GLY A 103 5.57 -19.84 11.43
N LYS A 104 6.69 -20.27 12.01
CA LYS A 104 6.82 -21.66 12.49
C LYS A 104 5.94 -21.80 13.73
N TYR A 105 4.64 -22.03 13.53
CA TYR A 105 3.81 -22.64 14.56
C TYR A 105 4.14 -24.13 14.58
N GLY A 106 4.65 -24.62 15.71
CA GLY A 106 5.08 -26.00 15.89
C GLY A 106 6.59 -26.18 15.79
N GLY A 107 7.30 -25.87 16.88
CA GLY A 107 8.59 -26.51 17.13
C GLY A 107 8.37 -27.97 17.52
N LYS A 108 9.29 -28.86 17.15
CA LYS A 108 9.35 -30.21 17.76
C LYS A 108 9.52 -30.00 19.28
N PRO A 109 8.74 -30.68 20.15
CA PRO A 109 8.98 -30.60 21.58
C PRO A 109 10.45 -30.98 21.85
N SER A 110 11.09 -30.22 22.73
CA SER A 110 12.42 -30.55 23.25
C SER A 110 12.44 -32.01 23.67
N VAL A 111 13.54 -32.71 23.35
CA VAL A 111 13.83 -34.12 23.67
C VAL A 111 12.94 -34.63 24.80
N VAL A 112 11.93 -35.42 24.43
CA VAL A 112 11.10 -36.14 25.39
C VAL A 112 12.06 -37.11 26.07
N VAL A 113 12.51 -36.76 27.28
CA VAL A 113 13.15 -37.73 28.16
C VAL A 113 12.09 -38.78 28.44
N ASP A 114 12.43 -40.06 28.25
CA ASP A 114 11.51 -41.14 28.54
C ASP A 114 10.99 -41.00 29.97
N ASN A 115 9.66 -41.11 30.14
CA ASN A 115 9.05 -41.08 31.46
C ASN A 115 9.40 -42.39 32.17
N THR A 116 10.54 -42.42 32.87
CA THR A 116 11.06 -43.59 33.56
C THR A 116 10.09 -44.17 34.61
N LEU A 117 9.14 -43.36 35.08
CA LEU A 117 8.14 -43.75 36.07
C LEU A 117 6.90 -44.38 35.45
N ASP A 118 6.64 -44.19 34.15
CA ASP A 118 5.43 -44.68 33.45
C ASP A 118 4.12 -44.53 34.25
N ARG A 119 3.98 -43.41 34.96
CA ARG A 119 2.83 -43.10 35.84
C ARG A 119 2.64 -44.06 37.03
N GLN A 120 3.67 -44.77 37.45
CA GLN A 120 3.70 -45.56 38.68
C GLN A 120 4.08 -44.66 39.86
N PHE A 121 3.09 -44.36 40.70
CA PHE A 121 3.26 -43.52 41.89
C PHE A 121 3.06 -44.28 43.19
N ASP A 122 2.87 -45.61 43.11
CA ASP A 122 2.78 -46.48 44.27
C ASP A 122 4.19 -46.85 44.72
N VAL A 123 4.64 -46.27 45.82
CA VAL A 123 6.00 -46.46 46.36
C VAL A 123 5.95 -46.87 47.83
N GLU A 124 6.80 -47.81 48.20
CA GLU A 124 6.83 -48.40 49.55
C GLU A 124 7.24 -47.42 50.66
N ALA A 125 7.90 -46.31 50.31
CA ALA A 125 8.34 -45.29 51.27
C ALA A 125 8.17 -43.86 50.71
N PRO A 126 7.93 -42.87 51.59
CA PRO A 126 7.90 -41.45 51.22
C PRO A 126 9.23 -40.98 50.58
N ASP A 127 9.18 -39.89 49.81
CA ASP A 127 10.32 -39.22 49.15
C ASP A 127 11.04 -39.98 48.02
N ASN A 128 10.49 -41.11 47.55
CA ASN A 128 11.07 -41.85 46.43
C ASN A 128 10.66 -41.31 45.04
N VAL A 129 9.50 -40.65 44.93
CA VAL A 129 8.97 -40.12 43.67
C VAL A 129 8.40 -38.73 43.88
N TRP A 130 8.80 -37.80 43.00
CA TRP A 130 8.42 -36.39 43.08
C TRP A 130 7.77 -35.99 41.75
N VAL A 131 6.58 -35.38 41.81
CA VAL A 131 5.83 -34.91 40.65
C VAL A 131 5.60 -33.42 40.77
N THR A 132 5.82 -32.69 39.69
CA THR A 132 5.50 -31.26 39.58
C THR A 132 4.66 -31.03 38.35
N ASP A 133 3.44 -30.51 38.49
CA ASP A 133 2.60 -30.10 37.35
C ASP A 133 2.90 -28.65 36.98
N ILE A 134 2.98 -28.38 35.68
CA ILE A 134 3.05 -27.02 35.12
C ILE A 134 1.89 -26.83 34.16
N THR A 135 0.87 -26.12 34.62
CA THR A 135 -0.29 -25.76 33.80
C THR A 135 0.06 -24.59 32.89
N LEU A 136 0.14 -24.83 31.58
CA LEU A 136 0.27 -23.77 30.56
C LEU A 136 -1.11 -23.48 29.96
N SER A 137 -1.73 -22.39 30.42
CA SER A 137 -2.97 -21.86 29.84
C SER A 137 -2.71 -21.32 28.44
N ASN A 138 -3.58 -21.67 27.49
CA ASN A 138 -3.56 -21.16 26.11
C ASN A 138 -4.37 -19.88 25.97
#